data_AF-A0A3M1Y2Q1-F1
#
_entry.id   AF-A0A3M1Y2Q1-F1
#
_cell.length_a   1.000
_cell.length_b   1.000
_cell.length_c   1.000
_cell.angle_alpha   90.00
_cell.angle_beta   90.00
_cell.angle_gamma   90.00
#
_symmetry.space_group_name_H-M   'P 1'
#
loop_
_entity.id
_entity.type
_entity.pdbx_description
1 polymer ?
#
loop_
_entity_poly.entity_id
_entity_poly.type
_entity_poly.pdbx_seq_one_letter_code
_entity_poly.pdbx_strand_id
1 'polypeptide(L)'
;SESVKRFIERFKADGEDFIEGLRKAVSANMYWHIEEILRYTDLYSTEAVSRALRESIEMGAYHKNSVKRLLEGKTLNPTPIVAINGLPIIPAITIKRPLSRYRVHTGEVLR
;
A
#
# COMPACT_ATOMS: atom_id res chain seq x y z
N SER A 1 -17.87 -13.52 -2.36
CA SER A 1 -16.52 -13.22 -2.86
C SER A 1 -15.51 -13.91 -1.97
N GLU A 2 -14.46 -14.48 -2.56
CA GLU A 2 -13.39 -15.18 -1.85
C GLU A 2 -12.65 -14.24 -0.87
N SER A 3 -12.34 -13.02 -1.30
CA SER A 3 -11.68 -12.01 -0.47
C SER A 3 -12.47 -11.67 0.80
N VAL A 4 -13.81 -11.69 0.74
CA VAL A 4 -14.69 -11.44 1.90
C VAL A 4 -14.62 -12.60 2.89
N LYS A 5 -14.67 -13.85 2.42
CA LYS A 5 -14.56 -15.03 3.28
C LYS A 5 -13.23 -15.05 4.01
N ARG A 6 -12.12 -14.89 3.25
CA ARG A 6 -10.77 -14.81 3.82
C ARG A 6 -10.64 -13.69 4.85
N PHE A 7 -11.26 -12.54 4.61
CA PHE A 7 -11.26 -11.41 5.54
C PHE A 7 -11.95 -11.75 6.86
N ILE A 8 -13.17 -12.30 6.79
CA ILE A 8 -13.92 -12.74 7.98
C ILE A 8 -13.17 -13.85 8.71
N GLU A 9 -12.60 -14.82 7.99
CA GLU A 9 -11.84 -15.90 8.61
C GLU A 9 -10.60 -15.39 9.34
N ARG A 10 -9.94 -14.36 8.80
CA ARG A 10 -8.73 -13.74 9.36
C ARG A 10 -9.03 -12.88 10.59
N PHE A 11 -10.08 -12.06 10.54
CA PHE A 11 -10.36 -11.04 11.56
C PHE A 11 -11.58 -11.35 12.44
N LYS A 12 -12.30 -12.44 12.16
CA LYS A 12 -13.46 -12.91 12.92
C LYS A 12 -14.54 -11.81 13.04
N ALA A 13 -15.05 -11.57 14.25
CA ALA A 13 -16.10 -10.59 14.53
C ALA A 13 -15.75 -9.18 14.02
N ASP A 14 -14.52 -8.70 14.26
CA ASP A 14 -14.05 -7.40 13.75
C ASP A 14 -14.17 -7.32 12.21
N GLY A 15 -13.97 -8.45 11.53
CA GLY A 15 -14.09 -8.54 10.08
C GLY A 15 -15.53 -8.43 9.59
N GLU A 16 -16.46 -9.09 10.27
CA GLU A 16 -17.89 -9.05 9.95
C GLU A 16 -18.45 -7.64 10.15
N ASP A 17 -18.17 -7.03 11.30
CA ASP A 17 -18.62 -5.69 11.67
C ASP A 17 -18.08 -4.63 10.70
N PHE A 18 -16.80 -4.73 10.33
CA PHE A 18 -16.20 -3.82 9.37
C PHE A 18 -16.84 -3.95 7.99
N ILE A 19 -17.11 -5.17 7.51
CA ILE A 19 -17.77 -5.41 6.22
C ILE A 19 -19.19 -4.84 6.23
N GLU A 20 -19.93 -5.00 7.32
CA GLU A 20 -21.29 -4.45 7.42
C GLU A 20 -21.27 -2.92 7.29
N GLY A 21 -20.39 -2.25 8.03
CA GLY A 21 -20.24 -0.79 7.93
C GLY A 21 -19.73 -0.35 6.55
N LEU A 22 -18.80 -1.10 5.96
CA LEU A 22 -18.28 -0.85 4.62
C LEU A 22 -19.35 -0.97 3.53
N ARG A 23 -20.28 -1.93 3.65
CA ARG A 23 -21.42 -2.07 2.72
C ARG A 23 -22.34 -0.85 2.75
N LYS A 24 -22.54 -0.27 3.94
CA LYS A 24 -23.36 0.93 4.14
C LYS A 24 -22.67 2.19 3.62
N ALA A 25 -21.35 2.28 3.78
CA ALA A 25 -20.58 3.47 3.43
C ALA A 25 -20.09 3.50 1.97
N VAL A 26 -19.65 2.38 1.40
CA VAL A 26 -18.89 2.33 0.13
C VAL A 26 -19.23 1.06 -0.68
N SER A 27 -20.44 1.02 -1.24
CA SER A 27 -20.97 -0.19 -1.91
C SER A 27 -20.20 -0.61 -3.17
N ALA A 28 -19.82 0.34 -4.03
CA ALA A 28 -19.19 0.05 -5.32
C ALA A 28 -17.72 -0.38 -5.22
N ASN A 29 -17.00 0.02 -4.15
CA ASN A 29 -15.56 -0.22 -4.00
C ASN A 29 -15.19 -1.09 -2.79
N MET A 30 -16.19 -1.77 -2.21
CA MET A 30 -16.04 -2.59 -1.01
C MET A 30 -14.91 -3.62 -1.16
N TYR A 31 -14.84 -4.32 -2.29
CA TYR A 31 -13.86 -5.39 -2.49
C TYR A 31 -12.42 -4.89 -2.50
N TRP A 32 -12.16 -3.72 -3.11
CA TRP A 32 -10.84 -3.13 -3.12
C TRP A 32 -10.38 -2.71 -1.73
N HIS A 33 -11.29 -2.18 -0.89
CA HIS A 33 -10.97 -1.89 0.50
C HIS A 33 -10.57 -3.15 1.26
N ILE A 34 -11.32 -4.24 1.09
CA ILE A 34 -11.04 -5.52 1.73
C ILE A 34 -9.68 -6.07 1.28
N GLU A 35 -9.40 -6.06 -0.02
CA GLU A 35 -8.15 -6.57 -0.57
C GLU A 35 -6.93 -5.76 -0.13
N GLU A 36 -7.05 -4.44 -0.04
CA GLU A 36 -5.97 -3.60 0.48
C GLU A 36 -5.69 -3.88 1.96
N ILE A 37 -6.72 -4.02 2.78
CA ILE A 37 -6.53 -4.29 4.20
C ILE A 37 -5.91 -5.68 4.41
N LEU A 38 -6.25 -6.67 3.57
CA LEU A 38 -5.58 -7.97 3.58
C LEU A 38 -4.07 -7.81 3.26
N ARG A 39 -3.71 -6.97 2.29
CA ARG A 39 -2.30 -6.66 1.98
C ARG A 39 -1.56 -5.99 3.14
N TYR A 40 -2.25 -5.28 4.03
CA TYR A 40 -1.59 -4.78 5.25
C TYR A 40 -1.10 -5.89 6.17
N THR A 41 -1.66 -7.10 6.09
CA THR A 41 -1.15 -8.23 6.89
C THR A 41 0.19 -8.78 6.40
N ASP A 42 0.65 -8.38 5.21
CA ASP A 42 2.00 -8.68 4.72
C ASP A 42 3.05 -7.77 5.37
N LEU A 43 2.65 -6.58 5.82
CA LEU A 43 3.52 -5.55 6.39
C LEU A 43 3.41 -5.43 7.91
N TYR A 44 2.23 -5.71 8.46
CA TYR A 44 1.88 -5.55 9.86
C TYR A 44 1.35 -6.86 10.43
N SER A 45 1.52 -7.07 11.72
CA SER A 45 0.97 -8.25 12.39
C SER A 45 -0.55 -8.26 12.29
N THR A 46 -1.16 -9.46 12.28
CA THR A 46 -2.63 -9.60 12.22
C THR A 46 -3.30 -8.84 13.36
N GLU A 47 -2.66 -8.84 14.53
CA GLU A 47 -3.12 -8.19 15.75
C GLU A 47 -3.05 -6.66 15.64
N ALA A 48 -2.03 -6.13 14.96
CA ALA A 48 -1.95 -4.70 14.66
C ALA A 48 -3.07 -4.26 13.71
N VAL A 49 -3.36 -5.06 12.68
CA VAL A 49 -4.45 -4.79 11.72
C VAL A 49 -5.82 -4.95 12.39
N SER A 50 -6.05 -5.98 13.22
CA SER A 50 -7.30 -6.16 13.98
C SER A 50 -7.56 -4.99 14.93
N ARG A 51 -6.54 -4.51 15.65
CA ARG A 51 -6.69 -3.29 16.48
C ARG A 51 -7.04 -2.07 15.65
N ALA A 52 -6.35 -1.85 14.52
CA ALA A 52 -6.66 -0.75 13.62
C ALA A 52 -8.09 -0.86 13.05
N LEU A 53 -8.59 -2.07 12.79
CA LEU A 53 -9.99 -2.28 12.38
C LEU A 53 -10.96 -1.87 13.47
N ARG A 54 -10.75 -2.31 14.72
CA ARG A 54 -11.60 -1.93 15.86
C ARG A 54 -11.63 -0.42 16.08
N GLU A 55 -10.47 0.22 16.12
CA GLU A 55 -10.37 1.68 16.22
C GLU A 55 -11.10 2.37 15.05
N SER A 56 -11.00 1.83 13.84
CA SER A 56 -11.70 2.35 12.66
C SER A 56 -13.23 2.19 12.76
N ILE A 57 -13.72 1.10 13.34
CA ILE A 57 -15.14 0.83 13.59
C ILE A 57 -15.69 1.79 14.66
N GLU A 58 -14.96 1.96 15.76
CA GLU A 58 -15.34 2.87 16.85
C GLU A 58 -15.50 4.32 16.37
N MET A 59 -14.68 4.74 15.41
CA MET A 59 -14.79 6.06 14.77
C MET A 59 -15.85 6.13 13.66
N GLY A 60 -16.50 5.02 13.31
CA GLY A 60 -17.42 4.93 12.17
C GLY A 60 -16.76 5.13 10.81
N ALA A 61 -15.44 4.95 10.72
CA ALA A 61 -14.63 5.29 9.55
C ALA A 61 -14.34 4.05 8.69
N TYR A 62 -15.33 3.56 7.94
CA TYR A 62 -15.22 2.33 7.15
C TYR A 62 -14.47 2.55 5.81
N HIS A 63 -13.15 2.68 5.87
CA HIS A 63 -12.32 2.89 4.69
C HIS A 63 -10.88 2.41 4.88
N LYS A 64 -10.26 1.86 3.83
CA LYS A 64 -8.88 1.33 3.91
C LYS A 64 -7.84 2.36 4.35
N ASN A 65 -8.01 3.63 3.94
CA ASN A 65 -7.08 4.70 4.30
C ASN A 65 -7.17 5.07 5.79
N SER A 66 -8.33 4.89 6.42
CA SER A 66 -8.48 5.07 7.87
C SER A 66 -7.64 4.01 8.58
N VAL A 67 -7.80 2.75 8.19
CA VAL A 67 -6.98 1.63 8.69
C VAL A 67 -5.48 1.87 8.44
N LYS A 68 -5.11 2.34 7.25
CA LYS A 68 -3.71 2.68 6.90
C LYS A 68 -3.12 3.70 7.87
N ARG A 69 -3.84 4.80 8.15
CA ARG A 69 -3.37 5.85 9.08
C ARG A 69 -3.21 5.35 10.51
N LEU A 70 -4.07 4.43 10.95
CA LEU A 70 -3.97 3.79 12.27
C LEU A 70 -2.83 2.76 12.37
N LEU A 71 -2.28 2.35 11.22
CA LEU A 71 -1.11 1.49 11.13
C LEU A 71 0.19 2.30 10.97
N GLU A 72 0.13 3.50 10.39
CA GLU A 72 1.26 4.40 10.25
C GLU A 72 1.84 4.75 11.64
N GLY A 73 3.08 4.33 11.88
CA GLY A 73 3.76 4.48 13.18
C GLY A 73 3.81 3.22 14.04
N LYS A 74 3.12 2.13 13.66
CA LYS A 74 3.27 0.82 14.30
C LYS A 74 4.49 0.07 13.74
N THR A 75 5.12 -0.76 14.57
CA THR A 75 6.25 -1.59 14.16
C THR A 75 5.84 -2.53 13.03
N LEU A 76 6.56 -2.47 11.92
CA LEU A 76 6.38 -3.41 10.81
C LEU A 76 6.78 -4.81 11.25
N ASN A 77 6.15 -5.83 10.68
CA ASN A 77 6.68 -7.18 10.78
C ASN A 77 8.10 -7.17 10.21
N PRO A 78 9.06 -7.84 10.87
CA PRO A 78 10.37 -8.04 10.27
C PRO A 78 10.17 -8.90 9.03
N THR A 79 10.10 -8.25 7.87
CA THR A 79 10.15 -8.96 6.60
C THR A 79 11.50 -9.65 6.55
N PRO A 80 11.56 -10.97 6.30
CA PRO A 80 12.83 -11.61 6.07
C PRO A 80 13.46 -10.88 4.88
N ILE A 81 14.57 -10.19 5.10
CA ILE A 81 15.41 -9.70 4.03
C ILE A 81 15.89 -10.97 3.34
N VAL A 82 15.24 -11.33 2.24
CA VAL A 82 15.77 -12.37 1.36
C VAL A 82 17.07 -11.79 0.83
N ALA A 83 18.20 -12.27 1.36
CA ALA A 83 19.50 -11.97 0.80
C ALA A 83 19.42 -12.32 -0.68
N ILE A 84 19.45 -11.31 -1.55
CA ILE A 84 19.41 -11.54 -2.99
C ILE A 84 20.82 -11.99 -3.39
N ASN A 85 21.11 -13.26 -3.10
CA ASN A 85 22.33 -13.91 -3.54
C ASN A 85 22.30 -13.96 -5.07
N GLY A 86 23.12 -13.15 -5.73
CA GLY A 86 23.32 -13.22 -7.18
C GLY A 86 22.76 -12.07 -8.01
N LEU A 87 22.39 -10.92 -7.42
CA LEU A 87 22.31 -9.71 -8.25
C LEU A 87 23.72 -9.37 -8.74
N PRO A 88 23.98 -9.33 -10.06
CA PRO A 88 25.26 -8.84 -10.55
C PRO A 88 25.41 -7.42 -10.03
N ILE A 89 26.57 -7.11 -9.46
CA ILE A 89 26.94 -5.74 -9.09
C ILE A 89 26.96 -4.97 -10.41
N ILE A 90 25.87 -4.26 -10.71
CA ILE A 90 25.82 -3.38 -11.88
C ILE A 90 26.74 -2.21 -11.55
N PRO A 91 27.88 -2.06 -12.24
CA PRO A 91 28.75 -0.91 -12.00
C PRO A 91 27.92 0.35 -12.21
N ALA A 92 28.05 1.32 -11.30
CA ALA A 92 27.32 2.57 -11.38
C ALA A 92 27.57 3.23 -12.75
N ILE A 93 26.62 3.11 -13.67
CA ILE A 93 26.70 3.76 -14.97
C ILE A 93 26.52 5.24 -14.70
N THR A 94 27.61 5.98 -14.79
CA THR A 94 27.59 7.43 -14.72
C THR A 94 27.01 7.94 -16.04
N ILE A 95 25.70 8.22 -16.06
CA ILE A 95 25.02 8.86 -17.21
C ILE A 95 25.34 10.36 -17.20
N LYS A 96 26.63 10.74 -17.25
CA LYS A 96 27.03 12.14 -17.44
C LYS A 96 27.08 12.42 -18.93
N ARG A 97 26.09 13.16 -19.44
CA ARG A 97 26.15 13.76 -20.78
C ARG A 97 26.67 15.20 -20.63
N PRO A 98 27.66 15.64 -21.40
CA PRO A 98 28.12 17.03 -21.35
C PRO A 98 26.99 17.96 -21.81
N LEU A 99 26.82 19.09 -21.11
CA LEU A 99 25.76 20.07 -21.40
C LEU A 99 25.87 20.66 -22.81
N SER A 100 27.05 20.63 -23.43
CA SER A 100 27.27 21.04 -24.81
C SER A 100 26.42 20.28 -25.84
N ARG A 101 25.97 19.05 -25.52
CA ARG A 101 25.03 18.31 -26.38
C ARG A 101 23.65 18.93 -26.50
N TYR A 102 23.28 19.82 -25.58
CA TYR A 102 22.02 20.55 -25.59
C TYR A 102 22.16 21.94 -26.20
N ARG A 103 23.33 22.28 -26.76
CA ARG A 103 23.55 23.57 -27.41
C ARG A 103 22.71 23.67 -28.67
N VAL A 104 21.57 24.33 -28.56
CA VAL A 104 20.75 24.75 -29.69
C VAL A 104 21.57 25.74 -30.49
N HIS A 105 21.89 25.41 -31.74
CA HIS A 105 22.45 26.37 -32.67
C HIS A 105 21.25 27.16 -33.19
N THR A 106 20.98 28.32 -32.59
CA THR A 106 20.12 29.32 -33.22
C THR A 106 20.83 29.77 -34.48
N GLY A 107 20.55 29.08 -35.59
CA GLY A 107 20.87 29.59 -36.91
C GLY A 107 20.17 30.93 -37.03
N GLU A 108 20.97 31.99 -37.17
CA GLU A 108 20.46 33.27 -37.64
C GLU A 108 19.78 33.00 -38.98
N VAL A 109 18.46 33.19 -39.02
CA VAL A 109 17.74 33.29 -40.27
C VAL A 109 18.21 34.59 -40.90
N LEU A 110 19.26 34.48 -41.71
CA LEU A 110 19.63 35.54 -42.65
C LEU A 110 18.43 35.73 -43.58
N ARG A 111 17.92 36.96 -43.56
CA ARG A 111 16.83 37.45 -44.40
C ARG A 111 17.15 37.31 -45.89
#